data_AF-A0A1E7GPY3-F1
#
_entry.id   AF-A0A1E7GPY3-F1
#
_cell.length_a   1.000
_cell.length_b   1.000
_cell.length_c   1.000
_cell.angle_alpha   90.00
_cell.angle_beta   90.00
_cell.angle_gamma   90.00
#
_symmetry.space_group_name_H-M   'P 1'
#
loop_
_entity.id
_entity.type
_entity.pdbx_description
1 polymer ?
#
loop_
_entity_poly.entity_id
_entity_poly.type
_entity_poly.pdbx_seq_one_letter_code
_entity_poly.pdbx_strand_id
1 'polypeptide(L)'
;MDFNEKEIREAFGKSWSSKTAIQWQPDNPALGQCNVTALLVDELFGGRILKTKLQEGLHFYNEINGIRYDFTDSQFKSQIKILGASPLANARLPFHSSEVFLQRVSNINAPRGGVLNPRKRQ
;
A
#
# COMPACT_ATOMS: atom_id res chain seq x y z
N MET A 1 16.69 1.56 5.90
CA MET A 1 16.20 0.27 5.39
C MET A 1 16.56 0.21 3.92
N ASP A 2 17.16 -0.89 3.49
CA ASP A 2 17.30 -1.16 2.06
C ASP A 2 15.96 -1.65 1.53
N PHE A 3 15.52 -1.10 0.40
CA PHE A 3 14.26 -1.47 -0.23
C PHE A 3 14.43 -2.81 -0.96
N ASN A 4 13.92 -3.90 -0.39
CA ASN A 4 13.89 -5.22 -1.02
C ASN A 4 12.44 -5.60 -1.37
N GLU A 5 12.09 -5.47 -2.65
CA GLU A 5 10.72 -5.71 -3.12
C GLU A 5 10.21 -7.11 -2.74
N LYS A 6 11.06 -8.15 -2.86
CA LYS A 6 10.65 -9.53 -2.61
C LYS A 6 10.27 -9.76 -1.15
N GLU A 7 11.11 -9.30 -0.22
CA GLU A 7 10.85 -9.41 1.22
C GLU A 7 9.60 -8.63 1.61
N ILE A 8 9.40 -7.44 1.03
CA ILE A 8 8.22 -6.61 1.28
C ILE A 8 6.95 -7.32 0.77
N ARG A 9 6.97 -7.91 -0.43
CA ARG A 9 5.85 -8.71 -0.97
C ARG A 9 5.50 -9.88 -0.06
N GLU A 10 6.51 -10.63 0.40
CA GLU A 10 6.31 -11.75 1.31
C GLU A 10 5.73 -11.31 2.65
N ALA A 11 6.21 -10.19 3.20
CA ALA A 11 5.69 -9.62 4.45
C ALA A 11 4.22 -9.20 4.31
N PHE A 12 3.85 -8.53 3.22
CA PHE A 12 2.47 -8.18 2.93
C PHE A 12 1.58 -9.40 2.77
N GLY A 13 2.00 -10.39 1.98
CA GLY A 13 1.24 -11.62 1.78
C GLY A 13 0.93 -12.38 3.07
N LYS A 14 1.85 -12.35 4.05
CA LYS A 14 1.64 -12.96 5.38
C LYS A 14 0.74 -12.14 6.31
N SER A 15 0.57 -10.85 6.02
CA SER A 15 -0.08 -9.88 6.91
C SER A 15 -1.53 -9.59 6.51
N TRP A 16 -1.86 -9.73 5.22
CA TRP A 16 -3.21 -9.50 4.73
C TRP A 16 -4.20 -10.51 5.28
N SER A 17 -5.33 -9.99 5.76
CA SER A 17 -6.41 -10.79 6.31
C SER A 17 -7.74 -10.08 6.17
N SER A 18 -8.83 -10.75 6.55
CA SER A 18 -10.16 -10.13 6.69
C SER A 18 -10.18 -8.94 7.65
N LYS A 19 -9.18 -8.80 8.54
CA LYS A 19 -9.02 -7.63 9.40
C LYS A 19 -8.46 -6.43 8.65
N THR A 20 -7.63 -6.63 7.63
CA THR A 20 -6.97 -5.53 6.89
C THR A 20 -7.83 -5.00 5.76
N ALA A 21 -8.61 -5.85 5.09
CA ALA A 21 -9.58 -5.46 4.07
C ALA A 21 -10.88 -6.26 4.17
N ILE A 22 -12.01 -5.57 4.01
CA ILE A 22 -13.36 -6.19 4.02
C ILE A 22 -13.53 -7.16 2.84
N GLN A 23 -12.92 -6.83 1.69
CA GLN A 23 -13.00 -7.62 0.46
C GLN A 23 -11.99 -8.78 0.41
N TRP A 24 -11.17 -8.95 1.45
CA TRP A 24 -10.16 -10.02 1.50
C TRP A 24 -10.83 -11.39 1.37
N GLN A 25 -10.21 -12.27 0.58
CA GLN A 25 -10.63 -13.66 0.45
C GLN A 25 -9.41 -14.60 0.56
N PRO A 26 -9.55 -15.82 1.10
CA PRO A 26 -8.43 -16.76 1.23
C PRO A 26 -7.75 -17.12 -0.10
N ASP A 27 -8.53 -17.17 -1.18
CA ASP A 27 -8.08 -17.43 -2.55
C ASP A 27 -7.60 -16.16 -3.28
N ASN A 28 -7.89 -14.97 -2.73
CA ASN A 28 -7.39 -13.68 -3.21
C ASN A 28 -7.02 -12.72 -2.06
N PRO A 29 -5.85 -12.92 -1.40
CA PRO A 29 -5.46 -12.12 -0.24
C PRO A 29 -5.17 -10.64 -0.54
N ALA A 30 -4.83 -10.31 -1.78
CA ALA A 30 -4.52 -8.93 -2.21
C ALA A 30 -5.79 -8.09 -2.44
N LEU A 31 -6.97 -8.71 -2.50
CA LEU A 31 -8.22 -8.04 -2.82
C LEU A 31 -8.59 -6.98 -1.78
N GLY A 32 -8.72 -5.74 -2.25
CA GLY A 32 -9.05 -4.58 -1.41
C GLY A 32 -7.88 -4.06 -0.56
N GLN A 33 -6.65 -4.59 -0.75
CA GLN A 33 -5.47 -4.18 0.00
C GLN A 33 -4.74 -2.98 -0.62
N CYS A 34 -5.06 -2.57 -1.84
CA CYS A 34 -4.30 -1.56 -2.60
C CYS A 34 -4.17 -0.23 -1.83
N ASN A 35 -5.25 0.23 -1.19
CA ASN A 35 -5.26 1.47 -0.41
C ASN A 35 -4.30 1.42 0.79
N VAL A 36 -4.45 0.39 1.64
CA VAL A 36 -3.67 0.24 2.88
C VAL A 36 -2.21 -0.04 2.55
N THR A 37 -1.96 -0.85 1.53
CA THR A 37 -0.61 -1.19 1.09
C THR A 37 0.11 0.04 0.54
N ALA A 38 -0.56 0.83 -0.32
CA ALA A 38 0.05 2.02 -0.90
C ALA A 38 0.38 3.09 0.14
N LEU A 39 -0.47 3.26 1.15
CA LEU A 39 -0.20 4.13 2.30
C LEU A 39 1.01 3.65 3.10
N LEU A 40 1.07 2.35 3.43
CA LEU A 40 2.14 1.82 4.28
C LEU A 40 3.50 1.96 3.61
N VAL A 41 3.55 1.70 2.30
CA VAL A 41 4.78 1.83 1.52
C VAL A 41 5.26 3.29 1.49
N ASP A 42 4.35 4.25 1.32
CA ASP A 42 4.69 5.68 1.38
C ASP A 42 5.17 6.11 2.78
N GLU A 43 4.54 5.62 3.85
CA GLU A 43 4.96 5.93 5.23
C GLU A 43 6.32 5.31 5.60
N LEU A 44 6.59 4.07 5.16
CA LEU A 44 7.82 3.34 5.52
C LEU A 44 9.02 3.69 4.63
N PHE A 45 8.79 3.84 3.33
CA PHE A 45 9.85 4.00 2.33
C PHE A 45 9.82 5.35 1.61
N GLY A 46 8.78 6.16 1.83
CA GLY A 46 8.53 7.38 1.07
C GLY A 46 8.05 7.09 -0.35
N GLY A 47 8.15 8.11 -1.20
CA GLY A 47 7.81 8.02 -2.62
C GLY A 47 6.55 8.79 -2.97
N ARG A 48 5.83 8.29 -3.97
CA ARG A 48 4.56 8.84 -4.45
C ARG A 48 3.53 7.75 -4.53
N ILE A 49 2.32 8.03 -4.05
CA ILE A 49 1.15 7.20 -4.33
C ILE A 49 0.63 7.60 -5.71
N LEU A 50 0.55 6.62 -6.61
CA LEU A 50 -0.06 6.74 -7.91
C LEU A 50 -1.43 6.07 -7.89
N LYS A 51 -2.31 6.52 -8.78
CA LYS A 51 -3.61 5.87 -8.99
C LYS A 51 -3.95 5.75 -10.47
N THR A 52 -4.72 4.71 -10.77
CA THR A 52 -5.28 4.48 -12.09
C THR A 52 -6.74 4.09 -11.98
N LYS A 53 -7.58 4.63 -12.87
CA LYS A 53 -8.99 4.28 -12.95
C LYS A 53 -9.14 2.99 -13.74
N LEU A 54 -9.67 1.95 -13.09
CA LEU A 54 -10.07 0.69 -13.70
C LEU A 54 -11.60 0.64 -13.81
N GLN A 55 -12.12 -0.39 -14.48
CA GLN A 55 -13.57 -0.62 -14.56
C GLN A 55 -14.18 -0.85 -13.17
N GLU A 56 -13.45 -1.52 -12.28
CA GLU A 56 -13.90 -1.90 -10.94
C GLU A 56 -13.69 -0.80 -9.89
N GLY A 57 -12.99 0.29 -10.22
CA GLY A 57 -12.73 1.38 -9.30
C GLY A 57 -11.34 2.00 -9.45
N LEU A 58 -10.91 2.77 -8.45
CA LEU A 58 -9.56 3.31 -8.39
C LEU A 58 -8.61 2.25 -7.84
N HIS A 59 -7.51 2.03 -8.55
CA HIS A 59 -6.39 1.22 -8.09
C HIS A 59 -5.23 2.09 -7.67
N PHE A 60 -4.58 1.74 -6.56
CA PHE A 60 -3.50 2.51 -5.94
C PHE A 60 -2.24 1.67 -5.83
N TYR A 61 -1.10 2.30 -6.10
CA TYR A 61 0.22 1.69 -6.07
C TYR A 61 1.27 2.77 -5.85
N ASN A 62 2.54 2.39 -5.71
CA ASN A 62 3.60 3.30 -5.34
C ASN A 62 4.56 3.54 -6.50
N GLU A 63 5.23 4.67 -6.42
CA GLU A 63 6.44 4.96 -7.17
C GLU A 63 7.52 5.41 -6.19
N ILE A 64 8.63 4.68 -6.15
CA ILE A 64 9.77 4.95 -5.27
C ILE A 64 10.99 5.16 -6.16
N ASN A 65 11.63 6.31 -6.03
CA ASN A 65 12.79 6.70 -6.85
C ASN A 65 12.53 6.57 -8.37
N GLY A 66 11.30 6.89 -8.82
CA GLY A 66 10.91 6.79 -10.22
C GLY A 66 10.57 5.37 -10.71
N ILE A 67 10.69 4.35 -9.85
CA ILE A 67 10.34 2.97 -10.16
C ILE A 67 8.95 2.67 -9.60
N ARG A 68 8.08 2.09 -10.42
CA ARG A 68 6.72 1.72 -10.04
C ARG A 68 6.70 0.38 -9.30
N TYR A 69 6.03 0.36 -8.16
CA TYR A 69 5.78 -0.83 -7.36
C TYR A 69 4.28 -1.02 -7.11
N ASP A 70 3.73 -2.12 -7.60
CA ASP A 70 2.38 -2.56 -7.29
C ASP A 70 2.46 -3.89 -6.54
N PHE A 71 2.39 -3.80 -5.21
CA PHE A 71 2.41 -4.96 -4.33
C PHE A 71 1.10 -5.75 -4.37
N THR A 72 0.03 -5.16 -4.91
CA THR A 72 -1.33 -5.71 -4.92
C THR A 72 -1.80 -6.06 -6.34
N ASP A 73 -0.87 -6.20 -7.27
CA ASP A 73 -1.12 -6.61 -8.66
C ASP A 73 -1.83 -7.97 -8.73
N SER A 74 -1.50 -8.88 -7.82
CA SER A 74 -2.14 -10.19 -7.66
C SER A 74 -3.64 -10.17 -7.32
N GLN A 75 -4.21 -9.00 -6.97
CA GLN A 75 -5.67 -8.91 -6.75
C GLN A 75 -6.46 -9.10 -8.05
N PHE A 76 -5.83 -8.84 -9.20
CA PHE A 76 -6.44 -8.93 -10.51
C PHE A 76 -6.11 -10.27 -11.17
N LYS A 77 -7.14 -10.95 -11.70
CA LYS A 77 -6.97 -12.23 -12.41
C LYS A 77 -6.25 -12.09 -13.74
N SER A 78 -6.17 -10.88 -14.29
CA SER A 78 -5.52 -10.55 -15.55
C SER A 78 -4.67 -9.30 -15.40
N GLN A 79 -3.68 -9.16 -16.27
CA GLN A 79 -2.79 -8.01 -16.26
C GLN A 79 -3.59 -6.72 -16.48
N ILE A 80 -3.55 -5.83 -15.50
CA ILE A 80 -4.22 -4.54 -15.61
C ILE A 80 -3.51 -3.65 -16.63
N LYS A 81 -4.28 -3.17 -17.62
CA LYS A 81 -3.79 -2.16 -18.54
C LYS A 81 -3.88 -0.80 -17.87
N ILE A 82 -2.75 -0.30 -17.40
CA ILE A 82 -2.64 1.01 -16.77
C ILE A 82 -2.79 2.08 -17.87
N LEU A 83 -4.00 2.62 -18.04
CA LEU A 83 -4.28 3.72 -18.97
C LEU A 83 -4.29 5.03 -18.19
N GLY A 84 -3.12 5.66 -18.08
CA GLY A 84 -2.94 6.90 -17.31
C GLY A 84 -2.69 6.62 -15.83
N ALA A 85 -1.41 6.64 -15.44
CA ALA A 85 -1.00 6.76 -14.06
C ALA A 85 -0.98 8.24 -13.70
N SER A 86 -1.79 8.64 -12.72
CA SER A 86 -1.77 10.02 -12.21
C SER A 86 -1.29 10.01 -10.76
N PRO A 87 -0.40 10.93 -10.36
CA PRO A 87 -0.08 11.12 -8.96
C PRO A 87 -1.35 11.41 -8.15
N LEU A 88 -1.41 10.89 -6.93
CA LEU A 88 -2.41 11.31 -5.98
C LEU A 88 -2.09 12.75 -5.53
N ALA A 89 -2.65 13.74 -6.24
CA ALA A 89 -2.52 15.15 -5.86
C ALA A 89 -3.21 15.39 -4.50
N ASN A 90 -2.45 15.95 -3.55
CA ASN A 90 -2.82 16.14 -2.15
C ASN A 90 -3.08 14.81 -1.42
N ALA A 91 -2.04 14.25 -0.80
CA ALA A 91 -2.01 13.00 -0.02
C ALA A 91 -2.86 13.02 1.28
N ARG A 92 -4.07 13.55 1.22
CA ARG A 92 -5.14 13.13 2.12
C ARG A 92 -6.00 12.17 1.32
N LEU A 93 -5.62 10.89 1.33
CA LEU A 93 -6.64 9.87 1.07
C LEU A 93 -7.82 10.16 2.01
N PRO A 94 -9.07 9.97 1.58
CA PRO A 94 -10.27 10.31 2.36
C PRO A 94 -10.42 9.49 3.66
N PHE A 95 -9.40 8.75 4.07
CA PHE A 95 -9.36 7.97 5.29
C PHE A 95 -8.76 8.84 6.41
N HIS A 96 -9.62 9.56 7.12
CA HIS A 96 -9.30 10.11 8.44
C HIS A 96 -9.20 8.97 9.45
N SER A 97 -7.97 8.54 9.72
CA SER A 97 -7.44 8.20 11.04
C SER A 97 -6.33 7.16 10.87
N SER A 98 -5.11 7.55 11.24
CA SER A 98 -3.97 6.65 11.45
C SER A 98 -4.29 5.49 12.40
N GLU A 99 -5.36 5.59 13.18
CA GLU A 99 -5.78 4.59 14.16
C GLU A 99 -6.43 3.35 13.53
N VAL A 100 -7.28 3.51 12.50
CA VAL A 100 -7.86 2.36 11.75
C VAL A 100 -6.77 1.64 10.96
N PHE A 101 -5.81 2.40 10.46
CA PHE A 101 -4.64 1.87 9.76
C PHE A 101 -3.75 1.06 10.72
N LEU A 102 -3.34 1.64 11.86
CA LEU A 102 -2.49 0.99 12.87
C LEU A 102 -3.16 -0.19 13.58
N GLN A 103 -4.48 -0.13 13.85
CA GLN A 103 -5.22 -1.28 14.39
C GLN A 103 -5.19 -2.47 13.42
N ARG A 104 -5.13 -2.22 12.11
CA ARG A 104 -5.08 -3.27 11.07
C ARG A 104 -3.66 -3.77 10.76
N VAL A 105 -2.63 -2.92 10.88
CA VAL A 105 -1.21 -3.32 10.66
C VAL A 105 -0.46 -3.80 11.90
N SER A 106 -1.09 -3.82 13.09
CA SER A 106 -0.47 -4.23 14.37
C SER A 106 0.14 -5.66 14.41
N ASN A 107 -0.07 -6.48 13.38
CA ASN A 107 0.51 -7.83 13.25
C ASN A 107 1.71 -7.94 12.31
N ILE A 108 2.18 -6.86 11.68
CA ILE A 108 3.43 -6.89 10.92
C ILE A 108 4.55 -6.64 11.91
N ASN A 109 5.34 -7.68 12.23
CA ASN A 109 6.62 -7.54 12.92
C ASN A 109 7.57 -6.69 12.07
N ALA A 110 7.38 -5.36 12.08
CA ALA A 110 8.39 -4.42 11.64
C ALA A 110 9.58 -4.53 12.60
N PRO A 111 10.82 -4.64 12.12
CA PRO A 111 11.98 -4.67 12.99
C PRO A 111 12.01 -3.38 13.82
N ARG A 112 11.94 -3.53 15.15
CA ARG A 112 12.02 -2.42 16.11
C ARG A 112 13.39 -1.75 15.96
N GLY A 113 13.44 -0.60 15.31
CA GLY A 113 14.67 0.18 15.22
C GLY A 113 14.45 1.51 14.54
N GLY A 114 14.23 2.56 15.34
CA GLY A 114 14.29 3.95 14.89
C GLY A 114 13.08 4.76 15.31
N VAL A 115 13.27 5.62 16.31
CA VAL A 115 12.34 6.66 16.73
C VAL A 115 11.95 7.50 15.50
N LEU A 116 10.68 7.41 15.08
CA LEU A 116 10.10 8.29 14.07
C LEU A 116 10.01 9.70 14.67
N ASN A 117 10.89 10.58 14.23
CA ASN A 117 10.75 12.01 14.47
C ASN A 117 9.73 12.55 13.44
N PRO A 118 8.55 13.06 13.86
CA PRO A 118 7.59 13.61 12.93
C PRO A 118 8.20 14.84 12.26
N ARG A 119 8.58 14.72 10.98
CA ARG A 119 9.13 15.85 10.23
C ARG A 119 8.14 17.01 10.24
N LYS A 120 8.51 18.09 10.93
CA LYS A 120 7.97 19.43 10.72
C LYS A 120 8.06 19.74 9.23
N ARG A 121 6.91 19.97 8.60
CA ARG A 121 6.83 20.64 7.31
C ARG A 121 7.29 22.09 7.53
N GLN A 122 8.37 22.50 6.88
CA GLN A 122 8.61 23.91 6.57
C GLN A 122 7.85 24.25 5.29
#